data_AF-A0A642C3H9-F1
#
_entry.id   AF-A0A642C3H9-F1
#
_cell.length_a   1.000
_cell.length_b   1.000
_cell.length_c   1.000
_cell.angle_alpha   90.00
_cell.angle_beta   90.00
_cell.angle_gamma   90.00
#
_symmetry.space_group_name_H-M   'P 1'
#
loop_
_entity.id
_entity.type
_entity.pdbx_description
1 polymer ?
#
loop_
_entity_poly.entity_id
_entity_poly.type
_entity_poly.pdbx_seq_one_letter_code
_entity_poly.pdbx_strand_id
1 'polypeptide(L)'
;MIHFFDQPVSHIALPERFTYPFNYTPHPLCVLAAEEVKAYISTKKEWQEELALGKMFGVLIIQTLEEGSSSIGYLAAFSGNLAGKNLHPYFVPPVYDLLQPQGFFKIEEEQISAINVRISALEVNPHYLHLKEKLDRETEQTRLALIQAKEELKTAKKERELRRKSSPALSEEEQDTLIRESQYQKAEF
;
A
#
# COMPACT_ATOMS: atom_id res chain seq x y z
N MET A 1 2.63 34.89 -3.85
CA MET A 1 3.62 35.64 -4.65
C MET A 1 3.09 35.69 -6.07
N ILE A 2 3.00 36.89 -6.65
CA ILE A 2 2.54 37.11 -8.03
C ILE A 2 3.73 37.65 -8.79
N HIS A 3 4.04 37.06 -9.94
CA HIS A 3 5.02 37.59 -10.88
C HIS A 3 4.33 38.51 -11.87
N PHE A 4 4.93 39.64 -12.17
CA PHE A 4 4.50 40.53 -13.24
C PHE A 4 5.51 40.43 -14.37
N PHE A 5 5.03 40.52 -15.61
CA PHE A 5 5.86 40.38 -16.80
C PHE A 5 6.92 41.50 -16.87
N ASP A 6 8.13 41.14 -17.27
CA ASP A 6 9.23 42.10 -17.46
C ASP A 6 8.95 43.05 -18.64
N GLN A 7 8.16 42.59 -19.61
CA GLN A 7 7.75 43.36 -20.78
C GLN A 7 6.24 43.65 -20.76
N PRO A 8 5.80 44.82 -21.28
CA PRO A 8 4.37 45.14 -21.34
C PRO A 8 3.58 44.13 -22.19
N VAL A 9 2.59 43.47 -21.57
CA VAL A 9 1.73 42.48 -22.24
C VAL A 9 0.32 42.99 -22.56
N SER A 10 0.05 44.29 -22.37
CA SER A 10 -1.28 44.90 -22.58
C SER A 10 -1.81 44.78 -24.01
N HIS A 11 -0.94 44.51 -24.97
CA HIS A 11 -1.29 44.29 -26.38
C HIS A 11 -1.83 42.89 -26.67
N ILE A 12 -1.69 41.95 -25.71
CA ILE A 12 -2.16 40.58 -25.85
C ILE A 12 -3.55 40.49 -25.20
N ALA A 13 -4.56 40.14 -26.00
CA ALA A 13 -5.91 39.92 -25.49
C ALA A 13 -5.94 38.78 -24.45
N LEU A 14 -6.79 38.90 -23.43
CA LEU A 14 -7.01 37.82 -22.48
C LEU A 14 -7.77 36.66 -23.14
N PRO A 15 -7.53 35.40 -22.70
CA PRO A 15 -8.26 34.26 -23.23
C PRO A 15 -9.74 34.35 -22.86
N GLU A 16 -10.62 34.14 -23.85
CA GLU A 16 -12.08 34.13 -23.63
C GLU A 16 -12.60 32.81 -23.03
N ARG A 17 -11.80 31.74 -23.11
CA ARG A 17 -12.16 30.38 -22.68
C ARG A 17 -10.99 29.69 -22.02
N PHE A 18 -11.29 28.77 -21.11
CA PHE A 18 -10.29 27.87 -20.54
C PHE A 18 -9.80 26.87 -21.60
N THR A 19 -8.51 26.53 -21.52
CA THR A 19 -7.86 25.57 -22.42
C THR A 19 -8.32 24.15 -22.15
N TYR A 20 -8.52 23.36 -23.22
CA TYR A 20 -8.74 21.93 -23.13
C TYR A 20 -7.40 21.21 -22.98
N PRO A 21 -7.11 20.51 -21.87
CA PRO A 21 -5.76 20.05 -21.52
C PRO A 21 -5.16 19.01 -22.47
N PHE A 22 -5.97 18.35 -23.29
CA PHE A 22 -5.50 17.30 -24.20
C PHE A 22 -5.32 17.75 -25.65
N ASN A 23 -5.79 18.95 -26.03
CA ASN A 23 -5.60 19.51 -27.36
C ASN A 23 -5.83 21.02 -27.34
N TYR A 24 -4.77 21.81 -27.22
CA TYR A 24 -4.85 23.27 -27.25
C TYR A 24 -3.58 23.88 -27.81
N THR A 25 -3.73 25.07 -28.39
CA THR A 25 -2.61 25.97 -28.67
C THR A 25 -2.39 26.81 -27.41
N PRO A 26 -1.18 26.80 -26.82
CA PRO A 26 -0.89 27.62 -25.65
C PRO A 26 -1.13 29.11 -25.93
N HIS A 27 -1.79 29.78 -24.99
CA HIS A 27 -2.04 31.21 -25.11
C HIS A 27 -0.70 31.99 -25.07
N PRO A 28 -0.52 33.09 -25.85
CA PRO A 28 0.74 33.83 -25.88
C PRO A 28 1.25 34.29 -24.50
N LEU A 29 0.34 34.72 -23.62
CA LEU A 29 0.68 35.06 -22.23
C LEU A 29 1.31 33.87 -21.48
N CYS A 30 0.79 32.66 -21.66
CA CYS A 30 1.34 31.46 -21.02
C CYS A 30 2.72 31.12 -21.57
N VAL A 31 2.95 31.31 -22.87
CA VAL A 31 4.26 31.11 -23.50
C VAL A 31 5.28 32.08 -22.93
N LEU A 32 4.95 33.38 -22.84
CA LEU A 32 5.83 34.39 -22.26
C LEU A 32 6.16 34.07 -20.79
N ALA A 33 5.16 33.75 -19.99
CA ALA A 33 5.36 33.39 -18.58
C ALA A 33 6.25 32.15 -18.46
N ALA A 34 6.05 31.15 -19.30
CA ALA A 34 6.90 29.94 -19.32
C ALA A 34 8.36 30.26 -19.70
N GLU A 35 8.60 31.19 -20.62
CA GLU A 35 9.96 31.62 -20.96
C GLU A 35 10.65 32.38 -19.82
N GLU A 36 9.94 33.26 -19.11
CA GLU A 36 10.48 33.93 -17.91
C GLU A 36 10.81 32.91 -16.80
N VAL A 37 9.93 31.92 -16.58
CA VAL A 37 10.18 30.82 -15.63
C VAL A 37 11.39 29.99 -16.06
N LYS A 38 11.53 29.67 -17.35
CA LYS A 38 12.71 28.97 -17.89
C LYS A 38 13.99 29.79 -17.68
N ALA A 39 13.94 31.10 -17.93
CA ALA A 39 15.06 31.99 -17.70
C ALA A 39 15.47 31.98 -16.22
N TYR A 40 14.51 32.10 -15.29
CA TYR A 40 14.77 31.98 -13.86
C TYR A 40 15.41 30.64 -13.49
N ILE A 41 14.83 29.51 -13.93
CA ILE A 41 15.33 28.16 -13.65
C ILE A 41 16.77 28.00 -14.16
N SER A 42 17.11 28.57 -15.32
CA SER A 42 18.45 28.48 -15.90
C SER A 42 19.54 29.12 -15.03
N THR A 43 19.16 30.05 -14.14
CA THR A 43 20.09 30.67 -13.18
C THR A 43 20.44 29.75 -12.00
N LYS A 44 19.70 28.66 -11.78
CA LYS A 44 19.84 27.76 -10.62
C LYS A 44 20.70 26.55 -10.97
N LYS A 45 22.01 26.70 -10.76
CA LYS A 45 22.99 25.63 -11.02
C LYS A 45 22.71 24.39 -10.18
N GLU A 46 22.23 24.57 -8.96
CA GLU A 46 21.89 23.50 -8.03
C GLU A 46 20.74 22.61 -8.49
N TRP A 47 19.96 23.01 -9.51
CA TRP A 47 18.84 22.22 -10.04
C TRP A 47 19.21 21.42 -11.28
N GLN A 48 20.40 21.63 -11.87
CA GLN A 48 20.73 21.09 -13.21
C GLN A 48 20.61 19.57 -13.32
N GLU A 49 21.06 18.82 -12.32
CA GLU A 49 20.99 17.36 -12.33
C GLU A 49 19.54 16.85 -12.35
N GLU A 50 18.67 17.42 -11.51
CA GLU A 50 17.26 17.05 -11.47
C GLU A 50 16.52 17.49 -12.75
N LEU A 51 16.82 18.68 -13.27
CA LEU A 51 16.24 19.19 -14.50
C LEU A 51 16.61 18.31 -15.71
N ALA A 52 17.82 17.74 -15.73
CA ALA A 52 18.27 16.83 -16.78
C ALA A 52 17.47 15.52 -16.83
N LEU A 53 16.86 15.11 -15.71
CA LEU A 53 15.99 13.93 -15.63
C LEU A 53 14.55 14.21 -16.07
N GLY A 54 14.23 15.46 -16.37
CA GLY A 54 12.89 15.91 -16.74
C GLY A 54 12.08 16.38 -15.53
N LYS A 55 11.62 17.63 -15.59
CA LYS A 55 10.83 18.26 -14.54
C LYS A 55 9.67 19.05 -15.13
N MET A 56 8.50 18.98 -14.51
CA MET A 56 7.33 19.73 -14.94
C MET A 56 7.20 21.02 -14.14
N PHE A 57 7.10 22.14 -14.87
CA PHE A 57 6.77 23.45 -14.33
C PHE A 57 5.46 23.92 -14.95
N GLY A 58 4.67 24.65 -14.17
CA GLY A 58 3.39 25.19 -14.58
C GLY A 58 3.34 26.69 -14.35
N VAL A 59 2.62 27.38 -15.23
CA VAL A 59 2.27 28.80 -15.09
C VAL A 59 0.76 28.96 -15.10
N LEU A 60 0.25 29.89 -14.30
CA LEU A 60 -1.15 30.29 -14.32
C LEU A 60 -1.21 31.80 -14.48
N ILE A 61 -1.78 32.26 -15.60
CA ILE A 61 -2.02 33.67 -15.82
C ILE A 61 -3.13 34.13 -14.89
N ILE A 62 -2.90 35.27 -14.23
CA ILE A 62 -3.87 35.89 -13.34
C ILE A 62 -4.00 37.37 -13.70
N GLN A 63 -5.18 37.91 -13.46
CA GLN A 63 -5.45 39.34 -13.53
C GLN A 63 -5.80 39.80 -12.12
N THR A 64 -5.01 40.73 -11.57
CA THR A 64 -5.36 41.38 -10.31
C THR A 64 -6.35 42.50 -10.59
N LEU A 65 -7.34 42.63 -9.72
CA LEU A 65 -8.30 43.73 -9.72
C LEU A 65 -8.03 44.56 -8.47
N GLU A 66 -7.32 45.68 -8.64
CA GLU A 66 -7.17 46.68 -7.60
C GLU A 66 -8.03 47.90 -7.96
N GLU A 67 -8.45 48.69 -6.97
CA GLU A 67 -9.34 49.83 -7.18
C GLU A 67 -8.72 50.81 -8.21
N GLY A 68 -9.25 50.77 -9.45
CA GLY A 68 -8.82 51.64 -10.55
C GLY A 68 -7.69 51.10 -11.43
N SER A 69 -7.12 49.91 -11.16
CA SER A 69 -6.09 49.31 -12.02
C SER A 69 -6.20 47.79 -12.10
N SER A 70 -6.09 47.27 -13.31
CA SER A 70 -5.95 45.84 -13.59
C SER A 70 -4.53 45.55 -14.02
N SER A 71 -3.86 44.62 -13.35
CA SER A 71 -2.52 44.16 -13.74
C SER A 71 -2.55 42.68 -14.10
N ILE A 72 -1.90 42.34 -15.23
CA ILE A 72 -1.77 40.95 -15.67
C ILE A 72 -0.44 40.43 -15.13
N GLY A 73 -0.50 39.29 -14.46
CA GLY A 73 0.67 38.59 -13.94
C GLY A 73 0.50 37.08 -14.08
N TYR A 74 1.37 36.35 -13.40
CA TYR A 74 1.30 34.89 -13.36
C TYR A 74 1.79 34.32 -12.04
N LEU A 75 1.32 33.12 -11.75
CA LEU A 75 1.86 32.23 -10.73
C LEU A 75 2.72 31.17 -11.40
N ALA A 76 3.78 30.73 -10.72
CA ALA A 76 4.62 29.63 -11.16
C ALA A 76 4.60 28.49 -10.12
N ALA A 77 4.60 27.25 -10.58
CA ALA A 77 4.65 26.05 -9.74
C ALA A 77 5.51 24.95 -10.39
N PHE A 78 5.86 23.92 -9.62
CA PHE A 78 6.60 22.74 -10.07
C PHE A 78 5.98 21.46 -9.52
N SER A 79 6.25 20.32 -10.17
CA SER A 79 5.76 19.01 -9.74
C SER A 79 6.62 18.40 -8.62
N GLY A 80 5.97 17.84 -7.59
CA GLY A 80 6.68 17.16 -6.48
C GLY A 80 7.53 18.10 -5.64
N ASN A 81 8.75 17.68 -5.32
CA ASN A 81 9.78 18.51 -4.67
C ASN A 81 10.78 19.02 -5.72
N LEU A 82 11.55 20.06 -5.45
CA LEU A 82 12.63 20.53 -6.31
C LEU A 82 13.88 20.70 -5.45
N ALA A 83 15.00 20.10 -5.86
CA ALA A 83 16.23 20.02 -5.08
C ALA A 83 16.00 19.54 -3.64
N GLY A 84 15.14 18.52 -3.48
CA GLY A 84 14.80 17.94 -2.19
C GLY A 84 13.96 18.83 -1.27
N LYS A 85 13.40 19.93 -1.79
CA LYS A 85 12.57 20.88 -1.01
C LYS A 85 11.25 21.17 -1.71
N ASN A 86 10.19 21.37 -0.94
CA ASN A 86 8.89 21.80 -1.47
C ASN A 86 8.71 23.32 -1.46
N LEU A 87 9.56 24.05 -0.72
CA LEU A 87 9.45 25.50 -0.58
C LEU A 87 10.61 26.19 -1.29
N HIS A 88 10.25 27.02 -2.27
CA HIS A 88 11.16 27.86 -3.04
C HIS A 88 10.52 29.24 -3.21
N PRO A 89 11.23 30.35 -2.94
CA PRO A 89 10.62 31.68 -2.94
C PRO A 89 9.88 32.03 -4.23
N TYR A 90 10.43 31.66 -5.39
CA TYR A 90 9.86 32.00 -6.70
C TYR A 90 8.58 31.25 -7.05
N PHE A 91 8.28 30.15 -6.37
CA PHE A 91 7.11 29.31 -6.69
C PHE A 91 6.01 29.49 -5.65
N VAL A 92 4.77 29.20 -6.03
CA VAL A 92 3.65 29.18 -5.09
C VAL A 92 3.98 28.19 -3.96
N PRO A 93 3.87 28.61 -2.69
CA PRO A 93 4.20 27.72 -1.58
C PRO A 93 3.21 26.55 -1.53
N PRO A 94 3.66 25.37 -1.07
CA PRO A 94 2.76 24.26 -0.86
C PRO A 94 1.72 24.63 0.21
N VAL A 95 0.48 24.16 0.04
CA VAL A 95 -0.56 24.27 1.07
C VAL A 95 -0.14 23.52 2.34
N TYR A 96 0.61 22.43 2.17
CA TYR A 96 1.17 21.61 3.25
C TYR A 96 2.52 21.04 2.84
N ASP A 97 3.54 21.15 3.70
CA ASP A 97 4.87 20.63 3.42
C ASP A 97 5.04 19.19 3.94
N LEU A 98 4.90 18.22 3.03
CA LEU A 98 5.08 16.79 3.32
C LEU A 98 6.52 16.41 3.68
N LEU A 99 7.51 17.26 3.38
CA LEU A 99 8.92 16.98 3.65
C LEU A 99 9.42 17.58 4.97
N GLN A 100 8.56 18.30 5.69
CA GLN A 100 8.92 18.83 6.99
C GLN A 100 9.26 17.66 7.94
N PRO A 101 10.49 17.57 8.47
CA PRO A 101 10.90 16.42 9.29
C PRO A 101 10.07 16.21 10.55
N GLN A 102 9.56 17.31 11.11
CA GLN A 102 8.67 17.32 12.28
C GLN A 102 7.19 17.49 11.89
N GLY A 103 6.87 17.36 10.61
CA GLY A 103 5.51 17.38 10.11
C GLY A 103 4.82 16.05 10.39
N PHE A 104 3.49 16.10 10.51
CA PHE A 104 2.65 14.93 10.77
C PHE A 104 3.01 13.74 9.85
N PHE A 105 3.20 13.99 8.55
CA PHE A 105 3.48 12.93 7.58
C PHE A 105 4.78 12.18 7.85
N LYS A 106 5.89 12.88 8.14
CA LYS A 106 7.19 12.23 8.38
C LYS A 106 7.21 11.45 9.68
N ILE A 107 6.55 11.95 10.72
CA ILE A 107 6.40 11.26 12.01
C ILE A 107 5.59 9.96 11.83
N GLU A 108 4.45 10.02 11.15
CA GLU A 108 3.61 8.84 10.92
C GLU A 108 4.31 7.82 9.98
N GLU A 109 5.01 8.29 8.94
CA GLU A 109 5.81 7.44 8.04
C GLU A 109 6.89 6.66 8.80
N GLU A 110 7.59 7.32 9.73
CA GLU A 110 8.60 6.68 10.59
C GLU A 110 7.97 5.62 11.51
N GLN A 111 6.80 5.90 12.10
CA GLN A 111 6.09 4.94 12.95
C GLN A 111 5.65 3.69 12.17
N ILE A 112 5.08 3.87 10.97
CA ILE A 112 4.70 2.76 10.09
C ILE A 112 5.93 1.94 9.71
N SER A 113 7.03 2.62 9.37
CA SER A 113 8.29 1.96 9.01
C SER A 113 8.84 1.13 10.18
N ALA A 114 8.78 1.65 11.41
CA ALA A 114 9.19 0.95 12.62
C ALA A 114 8.33 -0.31 12.89
N ILE A 115 7.02 -0.21 12.65
CA ILE A 115 6.11 -1.38 12.73
C ILE A 115 6.52 -2.45 11.73
N ASN A 116 6.77 -2.08 10.48
CA ASN A 116 7.18 -3.03 9.43
C ASN A 116 8.49 -3.73 9.79
N VAL A 117 9.50 -2.98 10.26
CA VAL A 117 10.77 -3.55 10.73
C VAL A 117 10.54 -4.56 11.85
N ARG A 118 9.67 -4.24 12.82
CA ARG A 118 9.35 -5.15 13.92
C ARG A 118 8.63 -6.41 13.44
N ILE A 119 7.69 -6.29 12.51
CA ILE A 119 6.99 -7.44 11.91
C ILE A 119 8.00 -8.35 11.21
N SER A 120 8.83 -7.80 10.32
CA SER A 120 9.84 -8.59 9.59
C SER A 120 10.80 -9.31 10.53
N ALA A 121 11.21 -8.68 11.64
CA ALA A 121 12.07 -9.31 12.65
C ALA A 121 11.35 -10.46 13.40
N LEU A 122 10.05 -10.33 13.68
CA LEU A 122 9.25 -11.37 14.32
C LEU A 122 8.97 -12.55 13.39
N GLU A 123 8.76 -12.29 12.09
CA GLU A 123 8.50 -13.34 11.09
C GLU A 123 9.67 -14.30 10.93
N VAL A 124 10.91 -13.80 11.03
CA VAL A 124 12.13 -14.61 10.94
C VAL A 124 12.68 -15.04 12.30
N ASN A 125 11.96 -14.77 13.39
CA ASN A 125 12.42 -15.10 14.72
C ASN A 125 12.56 -16.64 14.86
N PRO A 126 13.75 -17.17 15.21
CA PRO A 126 13.97 -18.62 15.24
C PRO A 126 13.06 -19.37 16.22
N HIS A 127 12.72 -18.75 17.34
CA HIS A 127 11.83 -19.35 18.34
C HIS A 127 10.39 -19.41 17.83
N TYR A 128 9.89 -18.35 17.18
CA TYR A 128 8.59 -18.35 16.53
C TYR A 128 8.50 -19.42 15.44
N LEU A 129 9.50 -19.50 14.55
CA LEU A 129 9.54 -20.50 13.48
C LEU A 129 9.59 -21.92 14.03
N HIS A 130 10.39 -22.16 15.08
CA HIS A 130 10.44 -23.46 15.74
C HIS A 130 9.10 -23.87 16.37
N LEU A 131 8.42 -22.94 17.06
CA LEU A 131 7.10 -23.21 17.64
C LEU A 131 6.04 -23.46 16.57
N LYS A 132 6.08 -22.71 15.47
CA LYS A 132 5.18 -22.90 14.33
C LYS A 132 5.37 -24.29 13.72
N GLU A 133 6.60 -24.68 13.45
CA GLU A 133 6.91 -26.00 12.92
C GLU A 133 6.51 -27.12 13.90
N LYS A 134 6.73 -26.92 15.21
CA LYS A 134 6.28 -27.87 16.23
C LYS A 134 4.75 -28.01 16.22
N LEU A 135 4.01 -26.90 16.17
CA LEU A 135 2.56 -26.93 16.09
C LEU A 135 2.08 -27.70 14.86
N ASP A 136 2.68 -27.44 13.70
CA ASP A 136 2.32 -28.11 12.45
C ASP A 136 2.57 -29.63 12.55
N ARG A 137 3.72 -30.04 13.10
CA ARG A 137 4.05 -31.46 13.32
C ARG A 137 3.08 -32.15 14.27
N GLU A 138 2.82 -31.56 15.44
CA GLU A 138 1.93 -32.14 16.45
C GLU A 138 0.48 -32.23 15.92
N THR A 139 0.04 -31.21 15.17
CA THR A 139 -1.28 -31.19 14.53
C THR A 139 -1.40 -32.32 13.51
N GLU A 140 -0.39 -32.50 12.66
CA GLU A 140 -0.39 -33.56 11.65
C GLU A 140 -0.29 -34.95 12.26
N GLN A 141 0.56 -35.14 13.27
CA GLN A 141 0.66 -36.41 14.01
C GLN A 141 -0.67 -36.78 14.66
N THR A 142 -1.31 -35.82 15.33
CA THR A 142 -2.63 -36.03 15.94
C THR A 142 -3.69 -36.37 14.89
N ARG A 143 -3.67 -35.68 13.75
CA ARG A 143 -4.59 -35.94 12.63
C ARG A 143 -4.43 -37.37 12.10
N LEU A 144 -3.19 -37.82 11.91
CA LEU A 144 -2.90 -39.18 11.42
C LEU A 144 -3.29 -40.24 12.45
N ALA A 145 -2.98 -40.04 13.72
CA ALA A 145 -3.37 -40.94 14.81
C ALA A 145 -4.90 -41.09 14.88
N LEU A 146 -5.65 -39.99 14.76
CA LEU A 146 -7.11 -40.02 14.73
C LEU A 146 -7.67 -40.76 13.51
N ILE A 147 -7.03 -40.64 12.35
CA ILE A 147 -7.45 -41.38 11.14
C ILE A 147 -7.22 -42.87 11.32
N GLN A 148 -6.04 -43.26 11.81
CA GLN A 148 -5.68 -44.64 12.05
C GLN A 148 -6.63 -45.28 13.06
N ALA A 149 -6.84 -44.62 14.21
CA ALA A 149 -7.78 -45.04 15.24
C ALA A 149 -9.20 -45.28 14.69
N LYS A 150 -9.69 -44.35 13.85
CA LYS A 150 -11.02 -44.48 13.24
C LYS A 150 -11.11 -45.67 12.30
N GLU A 151 -10.07 -45.97 11.53
CA GLU A 151 -10.07 -47.12 10.63
C GLU A 151 -9.97 -48.43 11.42
N GLU A 152 -9.15 -48.50 12.48
CA GLU A 152 -9.07 -49.65 13.40
C GLU A 152 -10.44 -49.94 14.07
N LEU A 153 -11.13 -48.91 14.54
CA LEU A 153 -12.49 -49.07 15.08
C LEU A 153 -13.47 -49.59 14.03
N LYS A 154 -13.32 -49.17 12.77
CA LYS A 154 -14.18 -49.57 11.66
C LYS A 154 -13.91 -51.01 11.23
N THR A 155 -12.65 -51.44 11.16
CA THR A 155 -12.27 -52.83 10.85
C THR A 155 -12.72 -53.76 11.97
N ALA A 156 -12.44 -53.43 13.23
CA ALA A 156 -12.87 -54.22 14.39
C ALA A 156 -14.40 -54.35 14.44
N LYS A 157 -15.15 -53.27 14.15
CA LYS A 157 -16.61 -53.35 14.04
C LYS A 157 -17.06 -54.31 12.93
N LYS A 158 -16.46 -54.25 11.74
CA LYS A 158 -16.78 -55.15 10.62
C LYS A 158 -16.50 -56.61 10.97
N GLU A 159 -15.36 -56.90 11.60
CA GLU A 159 -15.00 -58.26 12.03
C GLU A 159 -15.99 -58.81 13.05
N ARG A 160 -16.40 -58.00 14.03
CA ARG A 160 -17.46 -58.38 14.98
C ARG A 160 -18.79 -58.67 14.29
N GLU A 161 -19.19 -57.84 13.31
CA GLU A 161 -20.41 -58.08 12.53
C GLU A 161 -20.32 -59.36 11.69
N LEU A 162 -19.15 -59.67 11.13
CA LEU A 162 -18.93 -60.90 10.37
C LEU A 162 -19.00 -62.14 11.27
N ARG A 163 -18.36 -62.11 12.45
CA ARG A 163 -18.44 -63.19 13.47
C ARG A 163 -19.87 -63.43 13.95
N ARG A 164 -20.66 -62.37 14.10
CA ARG A 164 -22.10 -62.47 14.45
C ARG A 164 -22.93 -63.16 13.36
N LYS A 165 -22.55 -63.01 12.09
CA LYS A 165 -23.26 -63.60 10.95
C LYS A 165 -22.80 -65.02 10.61
N SER A 166 -21.57 -65.39 10.95
CA SER A 166 -20.97 -66.67 10.57
C SER A 166 -21.44 -67.87 11.41
N SER A 167 -22.10 -67.66 12.54
CA SER A 167 -22.61 -68.75 13.39
C SER A 167 -24.09 -68.52 13.73
N PRO A 168 -25.01 -69.44 13.37
CA PRO A 168 -26.43 -69.32 13.69
C PRO A 168 -26.77 -69.53 15.19
N ALA A 169 -25.81 -70.00 15.98
CA ALA A 169 -25.94 -70.23 17.42
C ALA A 169 -24.63 -69.87 18.14
N LEU A 170 -24.31 -68.58 18.23
CA LEU A 170 -23.26 -68.09 19.13
C LEU A 170 -23.66 -68.42 20.57
N SER A 171 -22.70 -68.86 21.38
CA SER A 171 -22.94 -69.04 22.81
C SER A 171 -23.15 -67.67 23.49
N GLU A 172 -23.89 -67.65 24.61
CA GLU A 172 -24.07 -66.42 25.40
C GLU A 172 -22.73 -65.82 25.84
N GLU A 173 -21.75 -66.67 26.17
CA GLU A 173 -20.39 -66.24 26.52
C GLU A 173 -19.68 -65.53 25.36
N GLU A 174 -19.76 -66.06 24.14
CA GLU A 174 -19.16 -65.41 22.96
C GLU A 174 -19.84 -64.07 22.65
N GLN A 175 -21.14 -63.98 22.86
CA GLN A 175 -21.90 -62.76 22.61
C GLN A 175 -21.56 -61.65 23.62
N ASP A 176 -21.44 -61.99 24.89
CA ASP A 176 -20.97 -61.08 25.95
C ASP A 176 -19.54 -60.61 25.73
N THR A 177 -18.68 -61.49 25.22
CA THR A 177 -17.29 -61.16 24.89
C THR A 177 -17.22 -60.10 23.79
N LEU A 178 -18.02 -60.25 22.73
CA LEU A 178 -18.09 -59.26 21.63
C LEU A 178 -18.71 -57.92 22.07
N ILE A 179 -19.60 -57.92 23.06
CA ILE A 179 -20.18 -56.69 23.64
C ILE A 179 -19.12 -55.96 24.48
N ARG A 180 -18.41 -56.69 25.35
CA ARG A 180 -17.31 -56.14 26.17
C ARG A 180 -16.20 -55.56 25.30
N GLU A 181 -15.82 -56.25 24.23
CA GLU A 181 -14.83 -55.75 23.26
C GLU A 181 -15.30 -54.45 22.60
N SER A 182 -16.57 -54.35 22.21
CA SER A 182 -17.13 -53.11 21.65
C SER A 182 -17.22 -51.96 22.67
N GLN A 183 -17.46 -52.26 23.94
CA GLN A 183 -17.53 -51.23 24.99
C GLN A 183 -16.13 -50.73 25.33
N TYR A 184 -15.16 -51.63 25.43
CA TYR A 184 -13.75 -51.32 25.67
C TYR A 184 -13.19 -50.40 24.58
N GLN A 185 -13.34 -50.77 23.31
CA GLN A 185 -12.81 -49.98 22.20
C GLN A 185 -13.45 -48.59 22.05
N LYS A 186 -14.70 -48.42 22.48
CA LYS A 186 -15.38 -47.10 22.51
C LYS A 186 -15.02 -46.26 23.73
N ALA A 187 -14.36 -46.84 24.73
CA ALA A 187 -13.94 -46.15 25.95
C ALA A 187 -12.47 -45.69 25.86
N GLU A 188 -11.63 -46.42 25.11
CA GLU A 188 -10.25 -46.00 24.82
C GLU A 188 -10.13 -44.89 23.76
N PHE A 189 -11.17 -44.66 22.96
CA PHE A 189 -11.22 -43.67 21.89
C PHE A 189 -12.42 -42.73 22.02
#